data_AF-A0A9E4KIY0-F1
#
_entry.id   AF-A0A9E4KIY0-F1
#
_cell.length_a   1.000
_cell.length_b   1.000
_cell.length_c   1.000
_cell.angle_alpha   90.00
_cell.angle_beta   90.00
_cell.angle_gamma   90.00
#
_symmetry.space_group_name_H-M   'P 1'
#
loop_
_entity.id
_entity.type
_entity.pdbx_description
1 polymer ?
#
loop_
_entity_poly.entity_id
_entity_poly.type
_entity_poly.pdbx_seq_one_letter_code
_entity_poly.pdbx_strand_id
1 'polypeptide(L)'
;MKVSAICIGLAALAAVACGSEEPAAPSPTVAPAASAIDFKIGNNIGDRIPEFEIVLTDGTPITSAGLLENGKPAFLFFFATT
;
A
#
# COMPACT_ATOMS: atom_id res chain seq x y z
N MET A 1 45.45 1.58 34.93
CA MET A 1 45.35 2.34 33.66
C MET A 1 45.21 3.82 34.02
N LYS A 2 46.12 4.66 33.53
CA LYS A 2 46.27 6.07 33.93
C LYS A 2 45.20 6.93 33.27
N VAL A 3 44.54 7.76 34.08
CA VAL A 3 43.61 8.82 33.67
C VAL A 3 44.44 9.99 33.13
N SER A 4 44.11 10.51 31.95
CA SER A 4 44.67 11.75 31.41
C SER A 4 43.53 12.70 31.08
N ALA A 5 43.33 13.69 31.95
CA ALA A 5 42.59 14.91 31.70
C ALA A 5 43.51 15.96 31.06
N ILE A 6 42.95 17.12 30.65
CA ILE A 6 43.57 18.36 30.14
C ILE A 6 43.61 18.38 28.59
N CYS A 7 42.98 19.31 27.86
CA CYS A 7 42.81 20.75 28.05
C CYS A 7 41.39 21.29 27.80
N ILE A 8 41.06 22.30 28.59
CA ILE A 8 39.93 23.23 28.53
C ILE A 8 40.24 24.39 27.56
N GLY A 9 39.19 24.93 26.92
CA GLY A 9 39.12 26.30 26.36
C GLY A 9 39.31 26.34 24.84
N LEU A 10 38.53 27.08 24.05
CA LEU A 10 38.06 28.44 24.28
C LEU A 10 36.87 28.74 23.33
N ALA A 11 35.95 29.56 23.82
CA ALA A 11 34.71 29.99 23.18
C ALA A 11 34.88 30.98 22.01
N ALA A 12 33.90 31.02 21.10
CA ALA A 12 33.22 32.21 20.57
C ALA A 12 32.40 31.82 19.33
N LEU A 13 31.07 31.80 19.41
CA LEU A 13 30.17 32.93 19.11
C LEU A 13 30.03 33.20 17.60
N ALA A 14 28.99 32.63 17.01
CA ALA A 14 28.34 33.20 15.82
C ALA A 14 26.83 33.01 15.98
N ALA A 15 26.21 33.96 16.67
CA ALA A 15 24.79 34.22 16.54
C ALA A 15 24.57 34.84 15.16
N VAL A 16 23.89 34.14 14.26
CA VAL A 16 23.15 34.76 13.15
C VAL A 16 21.69 34.42 13.35
N ALA A 17 20.92 35.45 13.63
CA ALA A 17 19.48 35.45 13.66
C ALA A 17 18.96 35.35 12.23
N CYS A 18 18.07 34.40 11.95
CA CYS A 18 16.99 34.61 10.98
C CYS A 18 15.91 33.53 11.12
N GLY A 19 14.67 33.97 11.38
CA GLY A 19 13.45 33.23 11.04
C GLY A 19 12.93 32.27 12.12
N SER A 20 11.98 32.75 12.93
CA SER A 20 10.97 31.86 13.50
C SER A 20 10.06 31.39 12.37
N GLU A 21 10.35 30.24 11.76
CA GLU A 21 9.34 29.49 11.02
C GLU A 21 8.66 28.52 12.00
N GLU A 22 7.45 28.90 12.39
CA GLU A 22 6.51 28.02 13.05
C GLU A 22 6.31 26.77 12.17
N PRO A 23 6.44 25.55 12.71
CA PRO A 23 6.23 24.34 11.92
C PRO A 23 4.79 24.36 11.40
N ALA A 24 4.62 24.63 10.11
CA ALA A 24 3.33 24.44 9.46
C ALA A 24 2.96 22.96 9.63
N ALA A 25 1.91 22.71 10.41
CA ALA A 25 1.34 21.39 10.57
C ALA A 25 1.12 20.79 9.16
N PRO A 26 1.48 19.53 8.91
CA PRO A 26 1.24 18.90 7.63
C PRO A 26 -0.27 18.97 7.36
N SER A 27 -0.66 19.77 6.35
CA SER A 27 -2.03 19.73 5.85
C SER A 27 -2.30 18.30 5.43
N PRO A 28 -3.42 17.68 5.86
CA PRO A 28 -3.79 16.38 5.37
C PRO A 28 -3.99 16.52 3.86
N THR A 29 -3.03 16.00 3.09
CA THR A 29 -3.21 15.80 1.66
C THR A 29 -4.29 14.74 1.57
N VAL A 30 -5.53 15.18 1.38
CA VAL A 30 -6.64 14.30 1.08
C VAL A 30 -6.31 13.69 -0.27
N ALA A 31 -5.84 12.44 -0.24
CA ALA A 31 -5.63 11.66 -1.44
C ALA A 31 -6.94 11.69 -2.24
N PRO A 32 -6.90 11.87 -3.58
CA PRO A 32 -8.10 11.83 -4.39
C PRO A 32 -8.89 10.58 -4.05
N ALA A 33 -10.15 10.74 -3.64
CA ALA A 33 -11.04 9.62 -3.46
C ALA A 33 -11.09 8.87 -4.80
N ALA A 34 -10.59 7.63 -4.81
CA ALA A 34 -10.67 6.79 -5.99
C ALA A 34 -12.13 6.75 -6.43
N SER A 35 -12.41 7.32 -7.60
CA SER A 35 -13.75 7.29 -8.15
C SER A 35 -14.14 5.83 -8.30
N ALA A 36 -15.28 5.44 -7.71
CA ALA A 36 -15.81 4.10 -7.88
C ALA A 36 -16.11 3.93 -9.38
N ILE A 37 -15.23 3.22 -10.08
CA ILE A 37 -15.49 2.84 -11.47
C ILE A 37 -16.61 1.81 -11.42
N ASP A 38 -17.74 2.14 -12.04
CA ASP A 38 -18.85 1.21 -12.19
C ASP A 38 -18.45 0.17 -13.25
N PHE A 39 -18.19 -1.07 -12.80
CA PHE A 39 -17.86 -2.16 -13.70
C PHE A 39 -19.11 -3.00 -13.94
N LYS A 40 -19.47 -3.18 -15.21
CA LYS A 40 -20.53 -4.12 -15.59
C LYS A 40 -20.13 -5.54 -15.20
N ILE A 41 -20.97 -6.23 -14.44
CA ILE A 41 -20.76 -7.65 -14.11
C ILE A 41 -21.23 -8.51 -15.28
N GLY A 42 -20.38 -9.45 -15.72
CA GLY A 42 -20.71 -10.33 -16.85
C GLY A 42 -19.53 -11.16 -17.34
N ASN A 43 -19.71 -11.78 -18.50
CA ASN A 43 -18.74 -12.69 -19.12
C ASN A 43 -18.15 -12.13 -20.43
N ASN A 44 -18.41 -10.87 -20.76
CA ASN A 44 -17.82 -10.24 -21.96
C ASN A 44 -16.44 -9.65 -21.64
N ILE A 45 -15.65 -9.42 -22.69
CA ILE A 45 -14.35 -8.74 -22.55
C ILE A 45 -14.58 -7.34 -21.98
N GLY A 46 -13.89 -7.02 -20.89
CA GLY A 46 -14.00 -5.75 -20.16
C GLY A 46 -15.04 -5.73 -19.04
N ASP A 47 -15.91 -6.74 -18.96
CA ASP A 47 -16.81 -6.92 -17.81
C ASP A 47 -16.01 -7.38 -16.57
N ARG A 48 -16.51 -7.02 -15.38
CA ARG A 48 -16.05 -7.62 -14.13
C ARG A 48 -16.63 -9.03 -13.99
N ILE A 49 -15.77 -9.96 -13.63
CA ILE A 49 -16.18 -11.34 -13.35
C ILE A 49 -17.25 -11.40 -12.25
N PRO A 50 -18.28 -12.26 -12.36
CA PRO A 50 -19.23 -12.49 -11.28
C PRO A 50 -18.55 -13.02 -10.01
N GLU A 51 -19.17 -12.81 -8.85
CA GLU A 51 -18.70 -13.40 -7.60
C GLU A 51 -18.90 -14.93 -7.64
N PHE A 52 -17.90 -15.68 -7.21
CA PHE A 52 -17.95 -17.14 -7.17
C PHE A 52 -17.08 -17.69 -6.05
N GLU A 53 -17.39 -18.93 -5.66
CA GLU A 53 -16.58 -19.77 -4.80
C GLU A 53 -16.51 -21.17 -5.41
N ILE A 54 -15.29 -21.69 -5.56
CA ILE A 54 -15.01 -23.04 -6.07
C ILE A 54 -14.19 -23.75 -5.00
N VAL A 55 -14.63 -24.95 -4.60
CA VAL A 55 -13.84 -25.81 -3.72
C VAL A 55 -13.07 -26.81 -4.59
N LEU A 56 -11.74 -26.77 -4.52
CA LEU A 56 -10.88 -27.70 -5.22
C LEU A 56 -10.99 -29.10 -4.62
N THR A 57 -10.50 -30.12 -5.34
CA THR A 57 -10.55 -31.52 -4.90
C THR A 57 -9.79 -31.79 -3.61
N ASP A 58 -8.84 -30.92 -3.24
CA ASP A 58 -8.10 -30.98 -1.98
C ASP A 58 -8.80 -30.23 -0.83
N GLY A 59 -9.99 -29.67 -1.08
CA GLY A 59 -10.77 -28.90 -0.12
C GLY A 59 -10.43 -27.41 -0.07
N THR A 60 -9.47 -26.94 -0.87
CA THR A 60 -9.08 -25.52 -0.89
C THR A 60 -10.18 -24.65 -1.53
N PRO A 61 -10.68 -23.61 -0.85
CA PRO A 61 -11.61 -22.66 -1.46
C PRO A 61 -10.86 -21.65 -2.33
N ILE A 62 -11.36 -21.40 -3.53
CA ILE A 62 -10.92 -20.36 -4.45
C ILE A 62 -12.10 -19.42 -4.69
N THR A 63 -11.94 -18.14 -4.37
CA THR A 63 -12.97 -17.10 -4.52
C THR A 63 -12.58 -16.08 -5.57
N SER A 64 -13.56 -15.39 -6.15
CA SER A 64 -13.28 -14.32 -7.11
C SER A 64 -12.48 -13.17 -6.47
N ALA A 65 -12.81 -12.81 -5.22
CA ALA A 65 -12.07 -11.82 -4.43
C ALA A 65 -10.60 -12.24 -4.22
N GLY A 66 -10.35 -13.50 -3.86
CA GLY A 66 -8.98 -14.00 -3.65
C GLY A 66 -8.13 -13.97 -4.92
N LEU A 67 -8.73 -14.21 -6.09
CA LEU A 67 -8.01 -14.07 -7.37
C LEU A 67 -7.68 -12.61 -7.68
N LEU A 68 -8.59 -11.68 -7.40
CA LEU A 68 -8.37 -10.24 -7.57
C LEU A 68 -7.25 -9.74 -6.66
N GLU A 69 -7.25 -10.15 -5.38
CA GLU A 69 -6.22 -9.81 -4.40
C GLU A 69 -4.84 -10.34 -4.78
N ASN A 70 -4.77 -11.52 -5.40
CA ASN A 70 -3.50 -12.09 -5.87
C ASN A 70 -2.84 -11.24 -6.99
N GLY A 71 -3.64 -10.45 -7.73
CA GLY A 71 -3.15 -9.51 -8.73
C GLY A 71 -2.48 -10.16 -9.95
N LYS A 72 -2.67 -11.47 -10.16
CA LYS A 72 -2.14 -12.21 -11.31
C LYS A 72 -3.27 -12.56 -12.28
N PRO A 73 -3.01 -12.55 -13.60
CA PRO A 73 -3.96 -13.10 -14.56
C PRO A 73 -4.28 -14.56 -14.24
N ALA A 74 -5.57 -14.90 -14.23
CA ALA A 74 -6.06 -16.24 -14.00
C ALA A 74 -6.91 -16.69 -15.20
N PHE A 75 -6.82 -17.97 -15.54
CA PHE A 75 -7.65 -18.60 -16.56
C PHE A 75 -8.59 -19.60 -15.90
N LEU A 76 -9.89 -19.40 -16.08
CA LEU A 76 -10.93 -20.30 -15.57
C LEU A 76 -11.44 -21.16 -16.74
N PHE A 77 -11.31 -22.48 -16.60
CA PHE A 77 -11.81 -23.45 -17.57
C PHE A 77 -12.85 -24.34 -16.90
N PHE A 78 -14.03 -24.44 -17.51
CA PHE A 78 -15.13 -25.27 -17.04
C PHE A 78 -15.39 -26.38 -18.05
N PHE A 79 -15.46 -27.62 -17.58
CA PHE A 79 -15.82 -28.78 -18.39
C PHE A 79 -16.74 -29.69 -17.57
N ALA A 80 -17.63 -30.39 -18.27
CA ALA A 80 -18.50 -31.40 -17.68
C ALA A 80 -18.13 -32.75 -18.30
N THR A 81 -17.89 -33.76 -17.45
CA THR A 81 -17.75 -35.16 -17.87
C THR A 81 -19.08 -35.85 -17.66
N THR A 82 -19.65 -36.41 -18.73
CA THR A 82 -20.90 -37.20 -18.70
C THR A 82 -20.69 -38.59 -18.16
#